data_AF-A0A8J2H461-F1
#
_entry.id   AF-A0A8J2H461-F1
#
_cell.length_a   1.000
_cell.length_b   1.000
_cell.length_c   1.000
_cell.angle_alpha   90.00
_cell.angle_beta   90.00
_cell.angle_gamma   90.00
#
_symmetry.space_group_name_H-M   'P 1'
#
loop_
_entity.id
_entity.type
_entity.pdbx_description
1 polymer ?
#
loop_
_entity_poly.entity_id
_entity_poly.type
_entity_poly.pdbx_seq_one_letter_code
_entity_poly.pdbx_strand_id
1 'polypeptide(L)'
;MKGLLIFDHLNDVLFTKCNKKFTNHMESLAKLQGLISEEDENSIQLSGNILMQLFSPIVTSQQIKIKQAQSSAGLFPSGRLERAPRRRAKSFNRIS
;
A
#
# COMPACT_ATOMS: atom_id res chain seq x y z
N MET A 1 -7.75 -4.47 -21.67
CA MET A 1 -8.40 -4.00 -20.42
C MET A 1 -7.62 -2.82 -19.88
N LYS A 2 -8.29 -1.75 -19.42
CA LYS A 2 -7.61 -0.60 -18.79
C LYS A 2 -8.45 -0.11 -17.61
N GLY A 3 -7.80 0.09 -16.47
CA GLY A 3 -8.38 0.67 -15.27
C GLY A 3 -7.31 1.44 -14.50
N LEU A 4 -7.69 2.56 -13.91
CA LEU A 4 -6.88 3.30 -12.94
C LEU A 4 -7.62 3.25 -11.61
N LEU A 5 -6.96 2.68 -10.61
CA LEU A 5 -7.43 2.56 -9.24
C LEU A 5 -6.42 3.30 -8.36
N ILE A 6 -6.90 4.20 -7.51
CA ILE A 6 -6.07 4.90 -6.53
C ILE A 6 -6.51 4.42 -5.16
N PHE A 7 -5.55 3.92 -4.39
CA PHE A 7 -5.76 3.43 -3.03
C PHE A 7 -5.09 4.38 -2.04
N ASP A 8 -5.67 4.52 -0.86
CA ASP A 8 -5.02 5.17 0.26
C ASP A 8 -4.01 4.23 0.95
N HIS A 9 -3.24 4.76 1.90
CA HIS A 9 -2.30 4.00 2.75
C HIS A 9 -2.96 2.87 3.54
N LEU A 10 -4.28 2.95 3.80
CA LEU A 10 -5.07 1.91 4.44
C LEU A 10 -5.69 0.89 3.46
N ASN A 11 -5.33 0.95 2.17
CA ASN A 11 -5.87 0.13 1.08
C ASN A 11 -7.32 0.42 0.68
N ASP A 12 -7.90 1.51 1.17
CA ASP A 12 -9.23 1.97 0.74
C ASP A 12 -9.18 2.58 -0.67
N VAL A 13 -10.20 2.32 -1.48
CA VAL A 13 -10.30 2.86 -2.86
C VAL A 13 -10.76 4.32 -2.83
N LEU A 14 -9.87 5.24 -3.21
CA LEU A 14 -10.17 6.67 -3.29
C LEU A 14 -10.72 7.10 -4.66
N PHE A 15 -10.28 6.42 -5.72
CA PHE A 15 -10.68 6.78 -7.08
C PHE A 15 -10.65 5.58 -8.03
N THR A 16 -11.63 5.53 -8.92
CA THR A 16 -11.76 4.49 -9.94
C THR A 16 -12.06 5.09 -11.31
N LYS A 17 -11.22 4.81 -12.31
CA LYS A 17 -11.49 5.10 -13.72
C LYS A 17 -11.27 3.85 -14.55
N CYS A 18 -12.36 3.19 -14.91
CA CYS A 18 -12.36 1.89 -15.56
C CYS A 18 -13.09 1.94 -16.91
N ASN A 19 -12.62 1.18 -17.89
CA ASN A 19 -13.39 0.95 -19.11
C ASN A 19 -14.38 -0.20 -18.91
N LYS A 20 -15.47 -0.24 -19.71
CA LYS A 20 -16.51 -1.29 -19.59
C LYS A 20 -15.94 -2.71 -19.62
N LYS A 21 -14.95 -2.97 -20.49
CA LYS A 21 -14.28 -4.29 -20.56
C LYS A 21 -13.58 -4.67 -19.24
N PHE A 22 -13.03 -3.71 -18.52
CA PHE A 22 -12.41 -3.93 -17.20
C PHE A 22 -13.48 -4.16 -16.14
N THR A 23 -14.53 -3.34 -16.13
CA THR A 23 -15.67 -3.49 -15.19
C THR A 23 -16.28 -4.88 -15.30
N ASN A 24 -16.65 -5.31 -16.51
CA ASN A 24 -17.24 -6.64 -16.73
C ASN A 24 -16.30 -7.78 -16.31
N HIS A 25 -14.99 -7.61 -16.52
CA HIS A 25 -14.02 -8.62 -16.10
C HIS A 25 -13.88 -8.68 -14.58
N MET A 26 -13.86 -7.53 -13.91
CA MET A 26 -13.82 -7.47 -12.45
C MET A 26 -15.11 -8.01 -11.82
N GLU A 27 -16.27 -7.76 -12.43
CA GLU A 27 -17.54 -8.37 -12.01
C GLU A 27 -17.50 -9.90 -12.15
N SER A 28 -17.03 -10.40 -13.30
CA SER A 28 -16.85 -11.85 -13.50
C SER A 28 -15.88 -12.45 -12.48
N LEU A 29 -14.77 -11.76 -12.16
CA LEU A 29 -13.84 -12.20 -11.12
C LEU A 29 -14.47 -12.17 -9.73
N ALA A 30 -15.24 -11.12 -9.41
CA ALA A 30 -15.91 -11.01 -8.13
C ALA A 30 -16.97 -12.11 -7.93
N LYS A 31 -17.73 -12.44 -9.00
CA LYS A 31 -18.64 -13.60 -9.03
C LYS A 31 -17.89 -14.91 -8.80
N LEU A 32 -16.78 -15.13 -9.51
CA LEU A 32 -15.93 -16.33 -9.35
C LEU A 32 -15.36 -16.47 -7.93
N GLN A 33 -15.09 -15.36 -7.25
CA GLN A 33 -14.62 -15.35 -5.87
C GLN A 33 -15.75 -15.39 -4.83
N GLY A 34 -17.02 -15.42 -5.26
CA GLY A 34 -18.17 -15.41 -4.36
C GLY A 34 -18.37 -14.08 -3.62
N LEU A 35 -17.81 -12.98 -4.14
CA LEU A 35 -17.94 -11.64 -3.56
C LEU A 35 -19.26 -10.95 -3.97
N ILE A 36 -19.86 -11.40 -5.07
CA ILE A 36 -21.15 -10.93 -5.60
C ILE A 36 -22.01 -12.16 -5.88
N SER A 37 -23.28 -12.11 -5.49
CA SER A 37 -24.25 -13.16 -5.84
C SER A 37 -24.83 -12.94 -7.24
N GLU A 38 -25.16 -14.02 -7.94
CA GLU A 38 -25.77 -13.97 -9.28
C GLU A 38 -27.14 -13.28 -9.31
N GLU A 39 -27.75 -13.02 -8.15
CA GLU A 39 -29.07 -12.36 -8.02
C GLU A 39 -28.96 -10.83 -7.97
N ASP A 40 -27.76 -10.28 -7.72
CA ASP A 40 -27.52 -8.86 -7.53
C ASP A 40 -27.12 -8.11 -8.82
N GLU A 41 -27.58 -8.60 -9.99
CA GLU A 41 -27.14 -8.06 -11.30
C GLU A 41 -27.57 -6.62 -11.57
N ASN A 42 -28.54 -6.09 -10.81
CA ASN A 42 -29.24 -4.89 -11.25
C ASN A 42 -28.60 -3.54 -10.89
N SER A 43 -27.57 -3.47 -10.04
CA SER A 43 -26.96 -2.15 -9.74
C SER A 43 -25.64 -2.14 -8.98
N ILE A 44 -24.93 -3.27 -8.81
CA ILE A 44 -23.63 -3.24 -8.12
C ILE A 44 -22.56 -2.73 -9.08
N GLN A 45 -22.56 -1.41 -9.29
CA GLN A 45 -21.36 -0.69 -9.66
C GLN A 45 -20.25 -1.16 -8.71
N LEU A 46 -19.20 -1.82 -9.25
CA LEU A 46 -18.09 -2.40 -8.47
C LEU A 46 -17.74 -1.53 -7.28
N SER A 47 -18.22 -1.93 -6.11
CA SER A 47 -18.07 -1.11 -4.91
C SER A 47 -16.58 -1.05 -4.56
N GLY A 48 -16.16 0.04 -3.92
CA GLY A 48 -14.79 0.17 -3.42
C GLY A 48 -14.37 -1.04 -2.57
N ASN A 49 -15.33 -1.65 -1.85
CA ASN A 49 -15.11 -2.83 -1.02
C ASN A 49 -14.75 -4.08 -1.84
N ILE A 50 -15.46 -4.35 -2.94
CA ILE A 50 -15.18 -5.49 -3.82
C ILE A 50 -13.80 -5.30 -4.47
N LEU A 51 -13.51 -4.09 -4.95
CA LEU A 51 -12.20 -3.77 -5.51
C LEU A 51 -11.10 -3.92 -4.46
N MET A 52 -11.31 -3.44 -3.25
CA MET A 52 -10.37 -3.63 -2.14
C MET A 52 -10.15 -5.13 -1.86
N GLN A 53 -11.19 -5.94 -1.82
CA GLN A 53 -11.07 -7.39 -1.60
C GLN A 53 -10.29 -8.08 -2.72
N LEU A 54 -10.57 -7.75 -3.98
CA LEU A 54 -9.87 -8.29 -5.15
C LEU A 54 -8.37 -7.92 -5.16
N PHE A 55 -8.03 -6.69 -4.76
CA PHE A 55 -6.69 -6.14 -4.89
C PHE A 55 -5.86 -6.13 -3.59
N SER A 56 -6.47 -6.34 -2.42
CA SER A 56 -5.80 -6.34 -1.11
C SER A 56 -4.55 -7.22 -1.06
N PRO A 57 -4.55 -8.47 -1.59
CA PRO A 57 -3.35 -9.31 -1.57
C PRO A 57 -2.17 -8.68 -2.33
N ILE A 58 -2.46 -8.04 -3.48
CA ILE A 58 -1.45 -7.43 -4.34
C ILE A 58 -0.95 -6.12 -3.73
N VAL A 59 -1.86 -5.26 -3.27
CA VAL A 59 -1.51 -3.97 -2.66
C VAL A 59 -0.67 -4.19 -1.40
N THR A 60 -1.09 -5.11 -0.53
CA THR A 60 -0.36 -5.46 0.69
C THR A 60 1.04 -6.01 0.36
N SER A 61 1.14 -6.90 -0.63
CA SER A 61 2.43 -7.45 -1.06
C SER A 61 3.40 -6.37 -1.56
N GLN A 62 2.89 -5.38 -2.29
CA GLN A 62 3.70 -4.25 -2.76
C GLN A 62 4.15 -3.35 -1.61
N GLN A 63 3.26 -3.05 -0.66
CA GLN A 63 3.62 -2.27 0.53
C GLN A 63 4.72 -2.93 1.35
N ILE A 64 4.65 -4.25 1.55
CA ILE A 64 5.70 -5.01 2.25
C ILE A 64 7.03 -4.88 1.52
N LYS A 65 7.04 -5.06 0.19
CA LYS A 65 8.27 -4.94 -0.62
C LYS A 65 8.87 -3.54 -0.55
N ILE A 66 8.05 -2.50 -0.63
CA ILE A 66 8.50 -1.10 -0.52
C ILE A 66 9.10 -0.84 0.86
N LYS A 67 8.43 -1.28 1.93
CA LYS A 67 8.92 -1.14 3.31
C LYS A 67 10.24 -1.88 3.52
N GLN A 68 10.38 -3.10 2.97
CA GLN A 68 11.62 -3.87 3.02
C GLN A 68 12.75 -3.18 2.24
N ALA A 69 12.48 -2.69 1.04
CA ALA A 69 13.45 -1.96 0.23
C ALA A 69 13.95 -0.70 0.97
N GLN A 70 13.04 0.08 1.56
CA GLN A 70 13.39 1.25 2.38
C GLN A 70 14.24 0.88 3.60
N SER A 71 13.92 -0.23 4.26
CA SER A 71 14.68 -0.73 5.42
C SER A 71 16.09 -1.19 5.02
N SER A 72 16.24 -1.85 3.86
CA SER A 72 17.55 -2.31 3.34
C SER A 72 18.42 -1.19 2.77
N ALA A 73 17.81 -0.11 2.28
CA ALA A 73 18.51 1.02 1.65
C ALA A 73 19.04 2.06 2.66
N GLY A 74 18.86 1.85 3.97
CA GLY A 74 19.35 2.76 5.02
C GLY A 74 18.66 4.14 5.06
N LEU A 75 17.61 4.35 4.26
CA LEU A 75 16.80 5.57 4.27
C LEU A 75 15.69 5.43 5.31
N PHE A 76 16.04 5.69 6.56
CA PHE A 76 15.07 5.99 7.61
C PHE A 76 14.38 7.33 7.28
N PRO A 77 13.05 7.40 7.09
CA PRO A 77 12.37 8.68 7.17
C PRO A 77 12.29 9.06 8.65
N SER A 78 13.12 10.03 9.02
CA SER A 78 12.94 11.02 10.10
C SER A 78 11.95 10.64 11.22
N GLY A 79 12.47 10.26 12.40
CA GLY A 79 11.59 10.09 13.55
C GLY A 79 12.16 9.59 14.87
N ARG A 80 13.48 9.62 15.13
CA ARG A 80 13.97 9.47 16.52
C ARG A 80 15.35 10.11 16.70
N LEU A 81 15.38 11.23 17.41
CA LEU A 81 16.57 11.81 18.01
C LEU A 81 17.06 10.86 19.13
N GLU A 82 17.70 9.75 18.74
CA GLU A 82 18.59 9.02 19.66
C GLU A 82 19.84 9.87 19.83
N ARG A 83 19.94 10.54 20.98
CA ARG A 83 21.11 11.34 21.37
C ARG A 83 22.32 10.41 21.42
N ALA A 84 23.31 10.64 20.56
CA ALA A 84 24.60 10.00 20.65
C ALA A 84 25.26 10.26 22.03
N PRO A 85 25.93 9.28 22.64
CA PRO A 85 26.65 9.50 23.89
C PRO A 85 27.82 10.46 23.61
N ARG A 86 27.83 11.59 24.34
CA ARG A 86 28.93 12.58 24.30
C ARG A 86 30.26 11.87 24.56
N ARG A 87 31.09 11.70 23.53
CA ARG A 87 32.50 11.38 23.71
C ARG A 87 33.17 12.59 24.36
N ARG A 88 33.47 12.44 25.66
CA ARG A 88 34.24 13.38 26.47
C ARG A 88 35.59 13.63 25.78
N ALA A 89 35.85 14.89 25.40
CA ALA A 89 37.13 15.31 24.84
C ALA A 89 38.25 14.95 25.83
N LYS A 90 39.26 14.21 25.37
CA LYS A 90 40.51 14.04 26.12
C LYS A 90 41.27 15.35 25.99
N SER A 91 41.33 16.10 27.09
CA SER A 91 42.26 17.20 27.28
C SER A 91 43.69 16.65 27.15
N PHE A 92 44.37 17.01 26.06
CA PHE A 92 45.81 16.80 25.95
C PHE A 92 46.49 17.92 26.74
N ASN A 93 46.84 17.62 28.00
CA ASN A 93 47.89 18.35 28.70
C ASN A 93 49.22 17.90 28.09
N ARG A 94 49.98 18.84 27.50
CA ARG A 94 51.43 18.67 27.38
C ARG A 94 52.09 19.75 28.23
N ILE A 95 52.71 19.25 29.30
CA ILE A 95 53.61 19.96 30.20
C ILE A 95 55.02 19.75 29.64
N SER A 96 55.86 20.77 29.83
CA SER A 96 57.32 20.88 29.60
C SER A 96 57.74 21.33 28.22
#